data_AF-A0A2D8B903-F1
#
_entry.id   AF-A0A2D8B903-F1
#
_cell.length_a   1.000
_cell.length_b   1.000
_cell.length_c   1.000
_cell.angle_alpha   90.00
_cell.angle_beta   90.00
_cell.angle_gamma   90.00
#
_symmetry.space_group_name_H-M   'P 1'
#
loop_
_entity.id
_entity.type
_entity.pdbx_description
1 polymer ?
#
loop_
_entity_poly.entity_id
_entity_poly.type
_entity_poly.pdbx_seq_one_letter_code
_entity_poly.pdbx_strand_id
1 'polypeptide(L)'
;MSWTEADLRDALPVYVLSVTWFGRVYRFSTYPLDILDDGEPLPFDGGLDDPEFSQQTDRDGVSAGGSSIPFEVVFPVDVAAEYAAGRPLQQASGELAMVFVQSDGTVSQTWDQRYKLAAGYLEMPVFAYPDGPVGLVSFSLEEPASDDGNRIISSDAVITETTWPNATDDIGQVYPTIIGSPGSFFTSAGTAQTRPATPVYAVDYSGANATKLLVAGHEVVGAAVITIFDEDGASFTVTPTSERDGLGRLVSTVLTSGAGASFKKTSSEFYAAWPANSGGITDPLTGGLLTQLGDVCVWALSRSAIGADIGRWQAVRPVLNAIKLAGYIDDPDLSPWDWIRDEVLPLMPLEVQSSPE
;
A
#
# COMPACT_ATOMS: atom_id res chain seq x y z
N MET A 1 7.43 13.96 9.27
CA MET A 1 7.59 14.34 10.69
C MET A 1 8.83 15.23 10.79
N SER A 2 8.82 16.38 11.48
CA SER A 2 10.02 17.21 11.68
C SER A 2 10.28 17.40 13.17
N TRP A 3 11.41 16.89 13.66
CA TRP A 3 11.88 17.16 15.02
C TRP A 3 12.45 18.57 15.11
N THR A 4 12.24 19.22 16.25
CA THR A 4 12.84 20.53 16.53
C THR A 4 14.14 20.35 17.31
N GLU A 5 15.01 21.36 17.30
CA GLU A 5 16.23 21.35 18.12
C GLU A 5 15.91 21.20 19.61
N ALA A 6 14.76 21.70 20.07
CA ALA A 6 14.31 21.59 21.45
C ALA A 6 13.97 20.14 21.82
N ASP A 7 13.46 19.34 20.89
CA ASP A 7 13.13 17.92 21.13
C ASP A 7 14.39 17.06 21.33
N LEU A 8 15.53 17.51 20.80
CA LEU A 8 16.78 16.75 20.80
C LEU A 8 17.80 17.23 21.85
N ARG A 9 17.66 18.47 22.33
CA ARG A 9 18.60 19.03 23.31
C ARG A 9 18.33 18.42 24.69
N ASP A 10 19.36 17.80 25.28
CA ASP A 10 19.31 17.15 26.61
C ASP A 10 18.28 16.02 26.74
N ALA A 11 17.89 15.41 25.63
CA ALA A 11 16.97 14.29 25.59
C ALA A 11 17.69 12.94 25.50
N LEU A 12 17.16 11.94 26.19
CA LEU A 12 17.62 10.55 26.15
C LEU A 12 16.69 9.73 25.27
N PRO A 13 17.22 8.94 24.32
CA PRO A 13 16.40 8.00 23.56
C PRO A 13 15.92 6.89 24.48
N VAL A 14 14.60 6.65 24.49
CA VAL A 14 13.96 5.54 25.19
C VAL A 14 13.25 4.68 24.16
N TYR A 15 13.57 3.39 24.16
CA TYR A 15 12.95 2.43 23.28
C TYR A 15 11.66 1.92 23.90
N VAL A 16 10.63 1.82 23.08
CA VAL A 16 9.31 1.32 23.45
C VAL A 16 8.90 0.22 22.51
N LEU A 17 8.41 -0.89 23.06
CA LEU A 17 7.93 -2.05 22.34
C LEU A 17 6.46 -2.27 22.67
N SER A 18 5.62 -2.32 21.64
CA SER A 18 4.22 -2.71 21.76
C SER A 18 3.99 -4.06 21.10
N VAL A 19 3.51 -5.04 21.85
CA VAL A 19 3.15 -6.37 21.35
C VAL A 19 1.64 -6.56 21.38
N THR A 20 1.03 -6.78 20.22
CA THR A 20 -0.39 -7.09 20.10
C THR A 20 -0.58 -8.60 20.04
N TRP A 21 -1.27 -9.16 21.03
CA TRP A 21 -1.50 -10.60 21.15
C TRP A 21 -2.94 -10.87 21.61
N PHE A 22 -3.73 -11.54 20.75
CA PHE A 22 -5.18 -11.79 20.94
C PHE A 22 -6.01 -10.55 21.29
N GLY A 23 -5.77 -9.45 20.58
CA GLY A 23 -6.50 -8.18 20.77
C GLY A 23 -6.12 -7.42 22.04
N ARG A 24 -5.11 -7.89 22.80
CA ARG A 24 -4.50 -7.16 23.91
C ARG A 24 -3.17 -6.58 23.47
N VAL A 25 -2.87 -5.36 23.93
CA VAL A 25 -1.58 -4.70 23.69
C VAL A 25 -0.77 -4.71 24.97
N TYR A 26 0.39 -5.36 24.92
CA TYR A 26 1.40 -5.38 25.97
C TYR A 26 2.48 -4.37 25.63
N ARG A 27 2.91 -3.58 26.61
CA ARG A 27 3.81 -2.43 26.40
C ARG A 27 5.03 -2.57 27.29
N PHE A 28 6.20 -2.46 26.69
CA PHE A 28 7.50 -2.57 27.36
C PHE A 28 8.38 -1.38 26.97
N SER A 29 9.25 -0.96 27.87
CA SER A 29 10.19 0.14 27.59
C SER A 29 11.52 -0.05 28.30
N THR A 30 12.56 0.63 27.82
CA THR A 30 13.87 0.59 28.51
C THR A 30 13.85 1.38 29.82
N TYR A 31 12.99 2.39 29.90
CA TYR A 31 12.71 3.16 31.10
C TYR A 31 11.20 3.36 31.26
N PRO A 32 10.61 3.28 32.47
CA PRO A 32 9.18 3.50 32.63
C PRO A 32 8.76 4.93 32.23
N LEU A 33 7.72 5.06 31.40
CA LEU A 33 7.20 6.35 30.95
C LEU A 33 5.73 6.28 30.55
N ASP A 34 5.10 7.45 30.47
CA ASP A 34 3.77 7.61 29.86
C ASP A 34 3.91 8.40 28.55
N ILE A 35 3.32 7.88 27.47
CA ILE A 35 3.23 8.57 26.18
C ILE A 35 1.77 8.98 25.96
N LEU A 36 1.49 10.21 25.51
CA LEU A 36 0.12 10.63 25.24
C LEU A 36 -0.38 10.08 23.90
N ASP A 37 -1.58 9.50 23.89
CA ASP A 37 -2.31 9.05 22.69
C ASP A 37 -3.71 9.65 22.72
N ASP A 38 -4.02 10.52 21.75
CA ASP A 38 -5.23 11.35 21.76
C ASP A 38 -5.50 12.09 23.09
N GLY A 39 -4.44 12.45 23.81
CA GLY A 39 -4.48 13.15 25.10
C GLY A 39 -4.63 12.23 26.32
N GLU A 40 -4.81 10.93 26.12
CA GLU A 40 -4.83 9.94 27.20
C GLU A 40 -3.43 9.35 27.42
N PRO A 41 -3.00 9.14 28.67
CA PRO A 41 -1.70 8.54 28.96
C PRO A 41 -1.69 7.04 28.60
N LEU A 42 -0.72 6.62 27.78
CA LEU A 42 -0.37 5.24 27.51
C LEU A 42 0.84 4.84 28.37
N PRO A 43 0.66 3.99 29.39
CA PRO A 43 1.75 3.58 30.27
C PRO A 43 2.65 2.53 29.61
N PHE A 44 3.95 2.70 29.83
CA PHE A 44 5.01 1.74 29.56
C PHE A 44 5.75 1.45 30.86
N ASP A 45 5.66 0.22 31.36
CA ASP A 45 6.09 -0.14 32.72
C ASP A 45 7.60 -0.43 32.85
N GLY A 46 8.37 -0.28 31.77
CA GLY A 46 9.76 -0.73 31.72
C GLY A 46 9.90 -2.18 31.26
N GLY A 47 10.98 -2.84 31.67
CA GLY A 47 11.20 -4.28 31.46
C GLY A 47 11.73 -4.68 30.08
N LEU A 48 12.12 -3.70 29.25
CA LEU A 48 12.87 -3.93 28.01
C LEU A 48 14.36 -3.66 28.28
N ASP A 49 15.23 -4.58 27.88
CA ASP A 49 16.66 -4.28 27.80
C ASP A 49 16.96 -3.38 26.59
N ASP A 50 18.10 -2.69 26.58
CA ASP A 50 18.50 -1.86 25.44
C ASP A 50 18.62 -2.73 24.17
N PRO A 51 17.75 -2.52 23.15
CA PRO A 51 17.73 -3.40 21.99
C PRO A 51 18.98 -3.21 21.13
N GLU A 52 19.65 -4.31 20.79
CA GLU A 52 20.74 -4.29 19.82
C GLU A 52 20.15 -4.16 18.40
N PHE A 53 19.93 -2.92 17.96
CA PHE A 53 19.49 -2.62 16.60
C PHE A 53 20.70 -2.41 15.67
N SER A 54 20.92 -3.35 14.76
CA SER A 54 21.94 -3.25 13.71
C SER A 54 21.30 -3.39 12.34
N GLN A 55 21.24 -2.28 11.59
CA GLN A 55 20.83 -2.31 10.19
C GLN A 55 22.10 -2.41 9.33
N GLN A 56 22.43 -3.61 8.86
CA GLN A 56 23.51 -3.80 7.89
C GLN A 56 22.95 -3.64 6.48
N THR A 57 23.51 -2.70 5.73
CA THR A 57 23.24 -2.56 4.29
C THR A 57 24.40 -3.20 3.54
N ASP A 58 24.17 -4.38 2.95
CA ASP A 58 25.17 -5.00 2.10
C ASP A 58 25.34 -4.23 0.78
N ARG A 59 26.60 -4.10 0.36
CA ARG A 59 27.01 -3.37 -0.85
C ARG A 59 26.63 -4.11 -2.13
N ASP A 60 26.42 -5.42 -2.05
CA ASP A 60 26.24 -6.32 -3.20
C ASP A 60 24.79 -6.74 -3.49
N GLY A 61 23.81 -6.15 -2.79
CA GLY A 61 22.42 -6.15 -3.24
C GLY A 61 21.56 -7.28 -2.69
N VAL A 62 20.35 -6.87 -2.29
CA VAL A 62 19.22 -7.70 -1.83
C VAL A 62 19.51 -8.50 -0.54
N SER A 63 19.44 -7.82 0.61
CA SER A 63 19.03 -8.51 1.84
C SER A 63 17.53 -8.79 1.71
N ALA A 64 17.17 -10.00 1.31
CA ALA A 64 15.79 -10.47 1.35
C ALA A 64 15.35 -10.86 2.77
N GLY A 65 16.25 -10.79 3.76
CA GLY A 65 15.91 -10.93 5.17
C GLY A 65 15.48 -9.58 5.74
N GLY A 66 14.29 -9.53 6.33
CA GLY A 66 13.86 -8.40 7.14
C GLY A 66 14.76 -8.20 8.37
N SER A 67 14.61 -7.07 9.05
CA SER A 67 15.33 -6.86 10.31
C SER A 67 14.81 -7.86 11.34
N SER A 68 15.73 -8.58 11.99
CA SER A 68 15.44 -9.49 13.10
C SER A 68 16.06 -8.91 14.36
N ILE A 69 15.22 -8.49 15.32
CA ILE A 69 15.65 -7.83 16.56
C ILE A 69 15.32 -8.74 17.74
N PRO A 70 16.31 -9.28 18.46
CA PRO A 70 16.06 -10.14 19.60
C PRO A 70 15.56 -9.32 20.80
N PHE A 71 14.58 -9.88 21.51
CA PHE A 71 14.03 -9.33 22.74
C PHE A 71 13.92 -10.40 23.80
N GLU A 72 14.05 -9.97 25.05
CA GLU A 72 13.70 -10.72 26.24
C GLU A 72 12.83 -9.83 27.13
N VAL A 73 11.58 -10.23 27.39
CA VAL A 73 10.60 -9.44 28.14
C VAL A 73 9.77 -10.33 29.06
N VAL A 74 9.23 -9.75 30.12
CA VAL A 74 8.33 -10.45 31.06
C VAL A 74 6.90 -9.96 30.87
N PHE A 75 6.07 -10.79 30.23
CA PHE A 75 4.65 -10.49 30.08
C PHE A 75 3.93 -10.54 31.45
N PRO A 76 2.92 -9.69 31.69
CA PRO A 76 2.13 -9.70 32.92
C PRO A 76 1.10 -10.85 32.97
N VAL A 77 1.30 -11.90 32.17
CA VAL A 77 0.43 -13.07 32.05
C VAL A 77 1.27 -14.35 31.96
N ASP A 78 0.70 -15.48 32.37
CA ASP A 78 1.33 -16.78 32.18
C ASP A 78 1.23 -17.22 30.71
N VAL A 79 2.27 -16.92 29.94
CA VAL A 79 2.36 -17.20 28.50
C VAL A 79 2.19 -18.69 28.20
N ALA A 80 2.64 -19.58 29.08
CA ALA A 80 2.49 -21.02 28.90
C ALA A 80 1.03 -21.47 29.08
N ALA A 81 0.32 -20.90 30.06
CA ALA A 81 -1.10 -21.15 30.25
C ALA A 81 -1.95 -20.62 29.08
N GLU A 82 -1.61 -19.44 28.55
CA GLU A 82 -2.25 -18.86 27.37
C GLU A 82 -2.03 -19.73 26.11
N TYR A 83 -0.80 -20.20 25.89
CA TYR A 83 -0.47 -21.14 24.82
C TYR A 83 -1.29 -22.44 24.93
N ALA A 84 -1.36 -23.02 26.13
CA ALA A 84 -2.16 -24.22 26.40
C ALA A 84 -3.68 -23.99 26.20
N ALA A 85 -4.14 -22.74 26.32
CA ALA A 85 -5.51 -22.32 26.03
C ALA A 85 -5.77 -22.01 24.55
N GLY A 86 -4.86 -22.40 23.64
CA GLY A 86 -5.01 -22.24 22.20
C GLY A 86 -4.68 -20.83 21.69
N ARG A 87 -3.92 -20.05 22.46
CA ARG A 87 -3.49 -18.70 22.11
C ARG A 87 -1.98 -18.67 21.85
N PRO A 88 -1.48 -19.11 20.67
CA PRO A 88 -0.05 -19.13 20.38
C PRO A 88 0.53 -17.71 20.31
N LEU A 89 1.74 -17.51 20.86
CA LEU A 89 2.44 -16.23 20.81
C LEU A 89 3.03 -15.93 19.42
N GLN A 90 3.23 -16.95 18.58
CA GLN A 90 3.72 -16.83 17.20
C GLN A 90 2.81 -15.99 16.28
N GLN A 91 1.55 -15.79 16.67
CA GLN A 91 0.61 -14.94 15.93
C GLN A 91 0.60 -13.48 16.41
N ALA A 92 1.41 -13.16 17.44
CA ALA A 92 1.52 -11.80 17.92
C ALA A 92 2.33 -10.94 16.94
N SER A 93 1.92 -9.68 16.83
CA SER A 93 2.69 -8.66 16.14
C SER A 93 3.35 -7.71 17.14
N GLY A 94 4.50 -7.17 16.76
CA GLY A 94 5.25 -6.21 17.57
C GLY A 94 5.57 -4.95 16.78
N GLU A 95 5.69 -3.83 17.49
CA GLU A 95 6.23 -2.59 16.96
C GLU A 95 7.28 -2.04 17.94
N LEU A 96 8.51 -1.91 17.47
CA LEU A 96 9.59 -1.20 18.16
C LEU A 96 9.63 0.24 17.67
N ALA A 97 9.58 1.17 18.60
CA ALA A 97 9.75 2.59 18.35
C ALA A 97 10.70 3.23 19.36
N MET A 98 11.08 4.47 19.08
CA MET A 98 11.90 5.30 19.94
C MET A 98 11.20 6.64 20.17
N VAL A 99 11.27 7.10 21.42
CA VAL A 99 10.89 8.46 21.83
C VAL A 99 12.05 9.11 22.58
N PHE A 100 12.02 10.43 22.66
CA PHE A 100 12.99 11.24 23.37
C PHE A 100 12.39 11.70 24.69
N VAL A 101 13.07 11.38 25.78
CA VAL A 101 12.69 11.77 27.14
C VAL A 101 13.62 12.86 27.60
N GLN A 102 13.07 14.00 28.02
CA GLN A 102 13.84 15.12 28.54
C GLN A 102 14.49 14.76 29.88
N SER A 103 15.51 15.52 30.29
CA SER A 103 16.19 15.31 31.58
C SER A 103 15.28 15.38 32.82
N ASP A 104 14.10 15.98 32.72
CA ASP A 104 13.07 16.04 33.77
C ASP A 104 12.08 14.86 33.73
N GLY A 105 12.26 13.91 32.81
CA GLY A 105 11.40 12.74 32.61
C GLY A 105 10.19 13.00 31.71
N THR A 106 10.04 14.20 31.15
CA THR A 106 8.90 14.52 30.27
C THR A 106 9.10 14.00 28.85
N VAL A 107 8.02 13.50 28.26
CA VAL A 107 7.95 13.06 26.86
C VAL A 107 7.16 14.12 26.12
N SER A 108 7.80 14.88 25.22
CA SER A 108 7.11 15.89 24.41
C SER A 108 6.31 15.28 23.25
N GLN A 109 6.65 14.05 22.87
CA GLN A 109 6.06 13.35 21.73
C GLN A 109 4.75 12.65 22.13
N THR A 110 3.74 12.76 21.27
CA THR A 110 2.58 11.86 21.31
C THR A 110 2.92 10.51 20.69
N TRP A 111 2.06 9.52 20.87
CA TRP A 111 2.20 8.19 20.30
C TRP A 111 2.42 8.27 18.79
N ASP A 112 1.62 9.04 18.07
CA ASP A 112 1.75 9.26 16.61
C ASP A 112 3.05 9.97 16.18
N GLN A 113 3.77 10.59 17.12
CA GLN A 113 5.01 11.32 16.87
C GLN A 113 6.28 10.48 17.18
N ARG A 114 6.13 9.20 17.54
CA ARG A 114 7.25 8.31 17.81
C ARG A 114 8.04 7.96 16.54
N TYR A 115 9.33 7.66 16.71
CA TYR A 115 10.15 7.15 15.62
C TYR A 115 10.04 5.63 15.53
N LYS A 116 9.29 5.11 14.56
CA LYS A 116 9.18 3.66 14.35
C LYS A 116 10.50 3.11 13.82
N LEU A 117 11.05 2.12 14.51
CA LEU A 117 12.31 1.46 14.15
C LEU A 117 12.09 0.15 13.40
N ALA A 118 11.14 -0.66 13.88
CA ALA A 118 10.76 -1.93 13.26
C ALA A 118 9.32 -2.29 13.62
N ALA A 119 8.66 -3.03 12.74
CA ALA A 119 7.36 -3.64 13.01
C ALA A 119 7.31 -5.01 12.34
N GLY A 120 6.64 -5.97 12.94
CA GLY A 120 6.67 -7.34 12.43
C GLY A 120 5.97 -8.36 13.31
N TYR A 121 6.31 -9.63 13.10
CA TYR A 121 5.80 -10.75 13.88
C TYR A 121 6.83 -11.22 14.90
N LEU A 122 6.35 -11.83 15.98
CA LEU A 122 7.21 -12.48 16.96
C LEU A 122 7.62 -13.85 16.44
N GLU A 123 8.89 -14.00 16.05
CA GLU A 123 9.46 -15.24 15.58
C GLU A 123 10.19 -16.00 16.69
N MET A 124 10.16 -17.34 16.59
CA MET A 124 10.80 -18.29 17.50
C MET A 124 10.62 -17.98 19.00
N PRO A 125 9.40 -17.67 19.50
CA PRO A 125 9.23 -17.36 20.92
C PRO A 125 9.56 -18.57 21.79
N VAL A 126 10.47 -18.38 22.74
CA VAL A 126 10.82 -19.34 23.79
C VAL A 126 10.25 -18.82 25.11
N PHE A 127 9.48 -19.67 25.80
CA PHE A 127 8.82 -19.36 27.06
C PHE A 127 8.83 -20.59 27.98
N ALA A 128 8.30 -20.43 29.21
CA ALA A 128 8.31 -21.47 30.26
C ALA A 128 9.72 -21.87 30.74
N TYR A 129 10.60 -20.86 30.90
CA TYR A 129 11.92 -21.05 31.49
C TYR A 129 11.82 -21.66 32.90
N PRO A 130 12.49 -22.80 33.19
CA PRO A 130 12.41 -23.46 34.50
C PRO A 130 12.87 -22.57 35.67
N ASP A 131 13.87 -21.73 35.42
CA ASP A 131 14.50 -20.85 36.41
C ASP A 131 14.10 -19.37 36.23
N GLY A 132 13.23 -19.06 35.25
CA GLY A 132 12.78 -17.71 34.95
C GLY A 132 11.45 -17.34 35.63
N PRO A 133 11.12 -16.04 35.74
CA PRO A 133 9.81 -15.63 36.21
C PRO A 133 8.70 -16.08 35.25
N VAL A 134 7.49 -16.26 35.79
CA VAL A 134 6.28 -16.52 34.99
C VAL A 134 6.07 -15.36 34.02
N GLY A 135 5.86 -15.67 32.75
CA GLY A 135 5.70 -14.68 31.69
C GLY A 135 6.99 -14.25 31.01
N LEU A 136 8.18 -14.73 31.42
CA LEU A 136 9.42 -14.51 30.68
C LEU A 136 9.34 -15.16 29.30
N VAL A 137 9.61 -14.35 28.27
CA VAL A 137 9.68 -14.78 26.87
C VAL A 137 10.91 -14.16 26.22
N SER A 138 11.62 -14.96 25.43
CA SER A 138 12.62 -14.44 24.49
C SER A 138 12.15 -14.74 23.06
N PHE A 139 12.25 -13.76 22.15
CA PHE A 139 11.79 -13.88 20.77
C PHE A 139 12.57 -12.93 19.86
N SER A 140 12.45 -13.10 18.54
CA SER A 140 12.90 -12.12 17.56
C SER A 140 11.69 -11.36 16.99
N LEU A 141 11.77 -10.04 16.91
CA LEU A 141 10.83 -9.25 16.11
C LEU A 141 11.33 -9.25 14.67
N GLU A 142 10.62 -9.93 13.79
CA GLU A 142 10.98 -10.03 12.38
C GLU A 142 10.01 -9.24 11.52
N GLU A 143 10.54 -8.30 10.74
CA GLU A 143 9.78 -7.66 9.67
C GLU A 143 9.61 -8.69 8.54
N PRO A 144 8.38 -9.15 8.25
CA PRO A 144 8.16 -10.06 7.14
C PRO A 144 8.51 -9.33 5.85
N ALA A 145 9.62 -9.71 5.20
CA ALA A 145 10.07 -9.14 3.95
C ALA A 145 9.07 -9.30 2.78
N SER A 146 7.97 -10.02 3.00
CA SER A 146 6.95 -10.36 2.00
C SER A 146 5.53 -9.95 2.37
N ASP A 147 5.23 -9.52 3.60
CA ASP A 147 3.86 -9.24 4.03
C ASP A 147 3.62 -7.72 4.03
N ASP A 148 3.25 -7.20 2.87
CA ASP A 148 2.91 -5.80 2.69
C ASP A 148 1.46 -5.58 3.13
N GLY A 149 1.26 -5.14 4.37
CA GLY A 149 -0.06 -4.87 4.93
C GLY A 149 -0.79 -3.67 4.30
N ASN A 150 -0.13 -2.89 3.44
CA ASN A 150 -0.77 -1.81 2.71
C ASN A 150 -1.45 -2.33 1.44
N ARG A 151 -2.47 -1.60 0.99
CA ARG A 151 -3.21 -1.90 -0.24
C ARG A 151 -2.91 -0.83 -1.28
N ILE A 152 -2.79 -1.23 -2.55
CA ILE A 152 -2.63 -0.26 -3.66
C ILE A 152 -3.90 0.59 -3.78
N ILE A 153 -5.05 -0.07 -3.64
CA ILE A 153 -6.38 0.51 -3.75
C ILE A 153 -7.00 0.55 -2.35
N SER A 154 -7.58 1.69 -1.99
CA SER A 154 -8.30 1.82 -0.73
C SER A 154 -9.50 0.88 -0.70
N SER A 155 -9.75 0.19 0.41
CA SER A 155 -10.82 -0.81 0.52
C SER A 155 -12.24 -0.25 0.33
N ASP A 156 -12.41 1.07 0.48
CA ASP A 156 -13.63 1.82 0.25
C ASP A 156 -13.71 2.44 -1.17
N ALA A 157 -12.77 2.12 -2.07
CA ALA A 157 -12.81 2.46 -3.50
C ALA A 157 -13.69 1.49 -4.28
N VAL A 158 -14.93 1.36 -3.85
CA VAL A 158 -15.93 0.41 -4.36
C VAL A 158 -17.23 1.14 -4.68
N ILE A 159 -17.92 0.70 -5.73
CA ILE A 159 -19.25 1.21 -6.10
C ILE A 159 -20.27 0.68 -5.08
N THR A 160 -20.93 1.59 -4.37
CA THR A 160 -21.92 1.29 -3.33
C THR A 160 -23.09 2.26 -3.47
N GLU A 161 -24.21 1.98 -2.81
CA GLU A 161 -25.34 2.91 -2.75
C GLU A 161 -24.95 4.26 -2.11
N THR A 162 -23.92 4.26 -1.25
CA THR A 162 -23.40 5.49 -0.63
C THR A 162 -22.56 6.29 -1.62
N THR A 163 -21.67 5.64 -2.39
CA THR A 163 -20.80 6.34 -3.35
C THR A 163 -21.57 6.75 -4.61
N TRP A 164 -22.48 5.91 -5.08
CA TRP A 164 -23.30 6.09 -6.29
C TRP A 164 -24.74 5.59 -6.07
N PRO A 165 -25.65 6.42 -5.54
CA PRO A 165 -27.02 6.00 -5.19
C PRO A 165 -27.87 5.49 -6.35
N ASN A 166 -27.49 5.81 -7.59
CA ASN A 166 -28.20 5.41 -8.79
C ASN A 166 -27.55 4.22 -9.51
N ALA A 167 -26.41 3.70 -9.02
CA ALA A 167 -25.80 2.49 -9.57
C ALA A 167 -26.66 1.27 -9.21
N THR A 168 -26.83 0.35 -10.16
CA THR A 168 -27.61 -0.88 -9.94
C THR A 168 -26.77 -2.12 -10.17
N ASP A 169 -26.24 -2.27 -11.38
CA ASP A 169 -25.69 -3.55 -11.84
C ASP A 169 -24.21 -3.72 -11.43
N ASP A 170 -23.52 -2.60 -11.21
CA ASP A 170 -22.08 -2.56 -10.87
C ASP A 170 -21.80 -2.35 -9.38
N ILE A 171 -22.80 -2.50 -8.49
CA ILE A 171 -22.57 -2.44 -7.04
C ILE A 171 -21.59 -3.54 -6.63
N GLY A 172 -20.57 -3.17 -5.85
CA GLY A 172 -19.50 -4.05 -5.40
C GLY A 172 -18.27 -4.06 -6.29
N GLN A 173 -18.32 -3.44 -7.48
CA GLN A 173 -17.15 -3.32 -8.35
C GLN A 173 -16.15 -2.30 -7.79
N VAL A 174 -14.86 -2.61 -7.92
CA VAL A 174 -13.76 -1.79 -7.41
C VAL A 174 -13.38 -0.76 -8.46
N TYR A 175 -13.04 0.46 -8.03
CA TYR A 175 -12.66 1.51 -8.96
C TYR A 175 -11.32 1.17 -9.62
N PRO A 176 -11.24 1.18 -10.96
CA PRO A 176 -10.03 0.75 -11.63
C PRO A 176 -8.97 1.84 -11.52
N THR A 177 -7.75 1.47 -11.14
CA THR A 177 -6.57 2.34 -11.19
C THR A 177 -5.85 2.13 -12.51
N ILE A 178 -5.81 3.16 -13.35
CA ILE A 178 -5.30 3.09 -14.71
C ILE A 178 -3.82 3.48 -14.74
N ILE A 179 -2.97 2.58 -15.24
CA ILE A 179 -1.54 2.80 -15.44
C ILE A 179 -1.27 2.97 -16.93
N GLY A 180 -0.55 4.03 -17.31
CA GLY A 180 -0.18 4.28 -18.71
C GLY A 180 -1.37 4.58 -19.63
N SER A 181 -1.34 4.00 -20.84
CA SER A 181 -2.36 4.22 -21.87
C SER A 181 -2.87 2.88 -22.45
N PRO A 182 -3.61 2.09 -21.67
CA PRO A 182 -4.05 0.76 -22.08
C PRO A 182 -5.02 0.83 -23.28
N GLY A 183 -4.95 -0.18 -24.15
CA GLY A 183 -5.80 -0.29 -25.34
C GLY A 183 -5.25 0.37 -26.60
N SER A 184 -4.17 1.16 -26.51
CA SER A 184 -3.43 1.64 -27.67
C SER A 184 -2.36 0.62 -28.09
N PHE A 185 -2.39 0.17 -29.35
CA PHE A 185 -1.35 -0.71 -29.92
C PHE A 185 -1.01 -0.31 -31.35
N PHE A 186 0.16 -0.73 -31.83
CA PHE A 186 0.60 -0.47 -33.19
C PHE A 186 0.52 -1.76 -34.01
N THR A 187 -0.01 -1.66 -35.22
CA THR A 187 0.06 -2.73 -36.21
C THR A 187 1.49 -2.89 -36.73
N SER A 188 1.79 -3.98 -37.44
CA SER A 188 3.10 -4.17 -38.11
C SER A 188 3.43 -3.07 -39.13
N ALA A 189 2.43 -2.34 -39.62
CA ALA A 189 2.58 -1.17 -40.48
C ALA A 189 2.82 0.14 -39.69
N GLY A 190 2.95 0.08 -38.37
CA GLY A 190 3.12 1.26 -37.51
C GLY A 190 1.86 2.12 -37.34
N THR A 191 0.70 1.64 -37.80
CA THR A 191 -0.57 2.36 -37.61
C THR A 191 -1.11 2.09 -36.21
N ALA A 192 -1.40 3.16 -35.47
CA ALA A 192 -2.05 3.07 -34.17
C ALA A 192 -3.48 2.54 -34.31
N GLN A 193 -3.83 1.57 -33.48
CA GLN A 193 -5.17 1.03 -33.32
C GLN A 193 -5.55 1.00 -31.85
N THR A 194 -6.85 0.93 -31.63
CA THR A 194 -7.46 1.00 -30.31
C THR A 194 -8.31 -0.25 -30.09
N ARG A 195 -8.22 -0.84 -28.90
CA ARG A 195 -9.04 -1.97 -28.46
C ARG A 195 -9.56 -1.73 -27.04
N PRO A 196 -10.75 -2.25 -26.69
CA PRO A 196 -11.22 -2.35 -25.32
C PRO A 196 -10.12 -2.89 -24.40
N ALA A 197 -9.83 -2.23 -23.28
CA ALA A 197 -8.71 -2.63 -22.43
C ALA A 197 -8.97 -2.53 -20.93
N THR A 198 -9.71 -1.52 -20.47
CA THR A 198 -10.01 -1.34 -19.04
C THR A 198 -11.52 -1.41 -18.82
N PRO A 199 -11.98 -2.00 -17.71
CA PRO A 199 -13.40 -2.04 -17.39
C PRO A 199 -13.93 -0.61 -17.14
N VAL A 200 -15.22 -0.43 -17.42
CA VAL A 200 -15.96 0.81 -17.21
C VAL A 200 -17.30 0.45 -16.59
N TYR A 201 -17.69 1.16 -15.54
CA TYR A 201 -18.87 0.81 -14.74
C TYR A 201 -19.95 1.87 -14.87
N ALA A 202 -21.20 1.47 -15.01
CA ALA A 202 -22.34 2.37 -15.03
C ALA A 202 -22.74 2.79 -13.61
N VAL A 203 -22.69 4.09 -13.36
CA VAL A 203 -22.91 4.66 -12.01
C VAL A 203 -24.14 5.58 -11.92
N ASP A 204 -24.78 5.84 -13.05
CA ASP A 204 -26.05 6.59 -13.12
C ASP A 204 -26.87 6.15 -14.33
N TYR A 205 -28.20 6.16 -14.18
CA TYR A 205 -29.15 5.63 -15.16
C TYR A 205 -30.35 6.56 -15.36
N SER A 206 -30.90 6.56 -16.57
CA SER A 206 -32.20 7.13 -16.91
C SER A 206 -33.07 6.05 -17.55
N GLY A 207 -33.99 5.50 -16.76
CA GLY A 207 -34.64 4.23 -17.10
C GLY A 207 -33.60 3.11 -17.13
N ALA A 208 -33.55 2.35 -18.23
CA ALA A 208 -32.55 1.28 -18.42
C ALA A 208 -31.23 1.77 -19.05
N ASN A 209 -31.12 3.05 -19.41
CA ASN A 209 -29.94 3.57 -20.12
C ASN A 209 -28.94 4.15 -19.12
N ALA A 210 -27.71 3.63 -19.12
CA ALA A 210 -26.58 4.25 -18.43
C ALA A 210 -26.34 5.66 -18.98
N THR A 211 -26.41 6.68 -18.11
CA THR A 211 -26.19 8.10 -18.44
C THR A 211 -24.80 8.56 -18.06
N LYS A 212 -24.19 7.93 -17.05
CA LYS A 212 -22.85 8.22 -16.56
C LYS A 212 -22.08 6.92 -16.32
N LEU A 213 -20.82 6.93 -16.74
CA LEU A 213 -19.90 5.80 -16.56
C LEU A 213 -18.67 6.24 -15.77
N LEU A 214 -18.25 5.42 -14.82
CA LEU A 214 -16.98 5.52 -14.08
C LEU A 214 -15.87 4.83 -14.87
N VAL A 215 -14.81 5.59 -15.18
CA VAL A 215 -13.70 5.10 -16.03
C VAL A 215 -12.38 4.97 -15.28
N ALA A 216 -12.22 5.65 -14.13
CA ALA A 216 -11.05 5.52 -13.27
C ALA A 216 -11.33 5.94 -11.82
N GLY A 217 -10.70 5.26 -10.87
CA GLY A 217 -10.72 5.57 -9.43
C GLY A 217 -9.82 6.72 -9.00
N HIS A 218 -9.32 7.50 -9.95
CA HIS A 218 -8.44 8.63 -9.74
C HIS A 218 -8.70 9.69 -10.81
N GLU A 219 -8.10 10.86 -10.65
CA GLU A 219 -8.02 11.86 -11.71
C GLU A 219 -7.10 11.38 -12.84
N VAL A 220 -7.57 11.49 -14.07
CA VAL A 220 -6.83 11.10 -15.27
C VAL A 220 -5.92 12.24 -15.74
N VAL A 221 -4.72 11.89 -16.19
CA VAL A 221 -3.77 12.89 -16.70
C VAL A 221 -4.19 13.40 -18.07
N GLY A 222 -4.41 14.71 -18.13
CA GLY A 222 -4.67 15.46 -19.36
C GLY A 222 -6.13 15.41 -19.83
N ALA A 223 -6.47 16.25 -20.80
CA ALA A 223 -7.75 16.22 -21.50
C ALA A 223 -7.81 15.04 -22.49
N ALA A 224 -7.61 13.81 -21.98
CA ALA A 224 -7.56 12.61 -22.79
C ALA A 224 -8.93 12.39 -23.45
N VAL A 225 -8.95 12.27 -24.78
CA VAL A 225 -10.16 11.86 -25.51
C VAL A 225 -10.16 10.34 -25.57
N ILE A 226 -10.79 9.69 -24.61
CA ILE A 226 -10.85 8.22 -24.53
C ILE A 226 -11.92 7.66 -25.46
N THR A 227 -11.79 6.38 -25.80
CA THR A 227 -12.82 5.65 -26.56
C THR A 227 -13.55 4.70 -25.63
N ILE A 228 -14.87 4.81 -25.56
CA ILE A 228 -15.74 3.90 -24.79
C ILE A 228 -16.40 2.93 -25.75
N PHE A 229 -16.40 1.65 -25.39
CA PHE A 229 -17.01 0.54 -26.11
C PHE A 229 -18.15 -0.06 -25.28
N ASP A 230 -19.22 -0.48 -25.94
CA ASP A 230 -20.24 -1.37 -25.37
C ASP A 230 -19.90 -2.85 -25.64
N GLU A 231 -20.77 -3.76 -25.18
CA GLU A 231 -20.66 -5.21 -25.36
C GLU A 231 -20.57 -5.65 -26.83
N ASP A 232 -21.17 -4.89 -27.76
CA ASP A 232 -21.20 -5.21 -29.19
C ASP A 232 -19.99 -4.62 -29.94
N GLY A 233 -19.14 -3.87 -29.24
CA GLY A 233 -18.00 -3.16 -29.80
C GLY A 233 -18.35 -1.86 -30.52
N ALA A 234 -19.59 -1.37 -30.44
CA ALA A 234 -19.90 -0.02 -30.87
C ALA A 234 -19.27 0.97 -29.88
N SER A 235 -18.79 2.10 -30.41
CA SER A 235 -17.99 3.02 -29.60
C SER A 235 -18.26 4.48 -29.89
N PHE A 236 -17.84 5.32 -28.95
CA PHE A 236 -17.78 6.76 -29.10
C PHE A 236 -16.58 7.32 -28.34
N THR A 237 -16.15 8.53 -28.72
CA THR A 237 -15.05 9.22 -28.05
C THR A 237 -15.56 10.31 -27.14
N VAL A 238 -14.91 10.48 -25.99
CA VAL A 238 -15.33 11.43 -24.95
C VAL A 238 -14.15 11.81 -24.06
N THR A 239 -14.18 13.02 -23.50
CA THR A 239 -13.19 13.46 -22.52
C THR A 239 -13.73 13.19 -21.11
N PRO A 240 -12.99 12.45 -20.26
CA PRO A 240 -13.38 12.26 -18.87
C PRO A 240 -13.41 13.57 -18.09
N THR A 241 -14.29 13.63 -17.11
CA THR A 241 -14.40 14.73 -16.16
C THR A 241 -14.10 14.22 -14.76
N SER A 242 -13.30 14.97 -14.00
CA SER A 242 -13.05 14.69 -12.59
C SER A 242 -14.26 15.11 -11.75
N GLU A 243 -14.76 14.23 -10.90
CA GLU A 243 -15.78 14.55 -9.90
C GLU A 243 -15.52 13.81 -8.58
N ARG A 244 -16.26 14.16 -7.53
CA ARG A 244 -16.19 13.48 -6.24
C ARG A 244 -17.35 12.51 -6.09
N ASP A 245 -17.07 11.29 -5.63
CA ASP A 245 -18.10 10.33 -5.25
C ASP A 245 -18.78 10.71 -3.93
N GLY A 246 -19.74 9.90 -3.48
CA GLY A 246 -20.46 10.12 -2.22
C GLY A 246 -19.61 10.08 -0.94
N LEU A 247 -18.37 9.57 -1.00
CA LEU A 247 -17.40 9.60 0.11
C LEU A 247 -16.36 10.73 -0.06
N GLY A 248 -16.47 11.53 -1.13
CA GLY A 248 -15.58 12.65 -1.41
C GLY A 248 -14.31 12.28 -2.18
N ARG A 249 -14.15 11.02 -2.63
CA ARG A 249 -12.99 10.58 -3.42
C ARG A 249 -13.04 11.18 -4.82
N LEU A 250 -11.91 11.68 -5.29
CA LEU A 250 -11.77 12.17 -6.67
C LEU A 250 -11.70 10.99 -7.65
N VAL A 251 -12.60 10.95 -8.61
CA VAL A 251 -12.71 9.91 -9.64
C VAL A 251 -12.86 10.56 -11.02
N SER A 252 -12.73 9.75 -12.08
CA SER A 252 -13.00 10.20 -13.44
C SER A 252 -14.22 9.49 -14.05
N THR A 253 -15.15 10.28 -14.59
CA THR A 253 -16.39 9.79 -15.19
C THR A 253 -16.61 10.37 -16.59
N VAL A 254 -17.51 9.76 -17.35
CA VAL A 254 -17.95 10.22 -18.67
C VAL A 254 -19.47 10.19 -18.79
N LEU A 255 -20.04 11.11 -19.56
CA LEU A 255 -21.47 11.11 -19.89
C LEU A 255 -21.71 10.40 -21.22
N THR A 256 -22.76 9.57 -21.29
CA THR A 256 -23.13 8.85 -22.52
C THR A 256 -24.02 9.68 -23.45
N SER A 257 -24.33 10.94 -23.11
CA SER A 257 -25.20 11.81 -23.91
C SER A 257 -24.65 12.08 -25.32
N GLY A 258 -23.33 12.03 -25.51
CA GLY A 258 -22.66 12.15 -26.80
C GLY A 258 -22.60 10.85 -27.62
N ALA A 259 -23.04 9.71 -27.07
CA ALA A 259 -22.98 8.43 -27.77
C ALA A 259 -24.03 8.37 -28.90
N GLY A 260 -23.63 7.84 -30.06
CA GLY A 260 -24.51 7.66 -31.21
C GLY A 260 -25.56 6.57 -31.01
N ALA A 261 -26.55 6.49 -31.91
CA ALA A 261 -27.67 5.55 -31.80
C ALA A 261 -27.28 4.06 -31.85
N SER A 262 -26.09 3.74 -32.38
CA SER A 262 -25.55 2.38 -32.40
C SER A 262 -24.94 1.94 -31.07
N PHE A 263 -24.65 2.88 -30.17
CA PHE A 263 -24.07 2.58 -28.85
C PHE A 263 -25.18 2.17 -27.88
N LYS A 264 -25.09 0.95 -27.35
CA LYS A 264 -26.05 0.37 -26.41
C LYS A 264 -25.80 0.88 -24.99
N LYS A 265 -26.56 1.90 -24.60
CA LYS A 265 -26.55 2.40 -23.21
C LYS A 265 -27.15 1.41 -22.20
N THR A 266 -27.80 0.36 -22.67
CA THR A 266 -28.37 -0.73 -21.85
C THR A 266 -27.42 -1.94 -21.76
N SER A 267 -26.17 -1.80 -22.22
CA SER A 267 -25.16 -2.86 -22.15
C SER A 267 -24.90 -3.27 -20.71
N SER A 268 -24.64 -4.56 -20.47
CA SER A 268 -24.21 -5.04 -19.15
C SER A 268 -22.73 -4.76 -18.87
N GLU A 269 -21.93 -4.55 -19.92
CA GLU A 269 -20.49 -4.33 -19.80
C GLU A 269 -20.07 -3.16 -20.68
N PHE A 270 -19.14 -2.35 -20.17
CA PHE A 270 -18.50 -1.28 -20.91
C PHE A 270 -16.99 -1.37 -20.74
N TYR A 271 -16.27 -0.89 -21.75
CA TYR A 271 -14.82 -0.86 -21.72
C TYR A 271 -14.28 0.47 -22.23
N ALA A 272 -13.13 0.87 -21.71
CA ALA A 272 -12.39 2.03 -22.20
C ALA A 272 -11.10 1.61 -22.89
N ALA A 273 -10.68 2.47 -23.80
CA ALA A 273 -9.36 2.47 -24.37
C ALA A 273 -8.79 3.88 -24.38
N TRP A 274 -7.51 3.97 -24.07
CA TRP A 274 -6.86 5.21 -23.69
C TRP A 274 -5.87 5.64 -24.79
N PRO A 275 -5.85 6.93 -25.16
CA PRO A 275 -4.93 7.40 -26.18
C PRO A 275 -3.49 7.33 -25.70
N ALA A 276 -2.58 7.03 -26.62
CA ALA A 276 -1.16 6.95 -26.33
C ALA A 276 -0.62 8.20 -25.58
N ASN A 277 0.09 7.95 -24.48
CA ASN A 277 0.70 8.97 -23.61
C ASN A 277 -0.31 9.91 -22.91
N SER A 278 -1.51 9.43 -22.61
CA SER A 278 -2.50 10.16 -21.80
C SER A 278 -3.43 9.22 -21.02
N GLY A 279 -4.19 9.78 -20.08
CA GLY A 279 -5.37 9.13 -19.51
C GLY A 279 -5.16 8.23 -18.28
N GLY A 280 -3.97 7.71 -18.03
CA GLY A 280 -3.67 7.03 -16.77
C GLY A 280 -3.46 7.99 -15.59
N ILE A 281 -3.09 7.42 -14.45
CA ILE A 281 -2.78 8.17 -13.22
C ILE A 281 -1.53 9.04 -13.37
N THR A 282 -1.50 10.16 -12.63
CA THR A 282 -0.35 11.04 -12.57
C THR A 282 0.81 10.37 -11.84
N ASP A 283 1.98 10.41 -12.47
CA ASP A 283 3.23 10.05 -11.82
C ASP A 283 3.58 11.13 -10.77
N PRO A 284 3.64 10.80 -9.48
CA PRO A 284 3.97 11.76 -8.43
C PRO A 284 5.42 12.28 -8.53
N LEU A 285 6.31 11.59 -9.23
CA LEU A 285 7.73 11.97 -9.36
C LEU A 285 7.95 12.98 -10.49
N THR A 286 7.28 12.78 -11.62
CA THR A 286 7.49 13.61 -12.82
C THR A 286 6.35 14.59 -13.09
N GLY A 287 5.18 14.39 -12.47
CA GLY A 287 3.94 15.10 -12.78
C GLY A 287 3.34 14.71 -14.14
N GLY A 288 3.94 13.76 -14.85
CA GLY A 288 3.48 13.24 -16.13
C GLY A 288 2.55 12.03 -15.97
N LEU A 289 2.41 11.26 -17.03
CA LEU A 289 1.70 9.98 -17.01
C LEU A 289 2.56 8.89 -16.36
N LEU A 290 2.01 8.18 -15.38
CA LEU A 290 2.66 7.01 -14.80
C LEU A 290 2.63 5.84 -15.79
N THR A 291 3.73 5.63 -16.52
CA THR A 291 3.82 4.58 -17.55
C THR A 291 5.19 3.91 -17.62
N GLN A 292 6.25 4.53 -17.12
CA GLN A 292 7.59 3.94 -17.23
C GLN A 292 7.79 2.95 -16.08
N LEU A 293 8.35 1.78 -16.37
CA LEU A 293 8.44 0.67 -15.42
C LEU A 293 9.12 1.06 -14.09
N GLY A 294 10.24 1.79 -14.15
CA GLY A 294 10.92 2.24 -12.95
C GLY A 294 10.10 3.25 -12.14
N ASP A 295 9.41 4.17 -12.81
CA ASP A 295 8.49 5.12 -12.15
C ASP A 295 7.32 4.37 -11.48
N VAL A 296 6.77 3.36 -12.15
CA VAL A 296 5.71 2.48 -11.62
C VAL A 296 6.18 1.71 -10.39
N CYS A 297 7.37 1.09 -10.44
CA CYS A 297 7.94 0.39 -9.29
C CYS A 297 8.16 1.33 -8.10
N VAL A 298 8.74 2.52 -8.32
CA VAL A 298 8.93 3.50 -7.25
C VAL A 298 7.59 3.97 -6.68
N TRP A 299 6.61 4.22 -7.54
CA TRP A 299 5.26 4.61 -7.13
C TRP A 299 4.59 3.54 -6.24
N ALA A 300 4.62 2.28 -6.66
CA ALA A 300 4.03 1.20 -5.88
C ALA A 300 4.81 0.95 -4.57
N LEU A 301 6.14 0.86 -4.61
CA LEU A 301 6.96 0.68 -3.41
C LEU A 301 6.83 1.84 -2.41
N SER A 302 6.60 3.07 -2.88
CA SER A 302 6.36 4.22 -2.00
C SER A 302 5.05 4.12 -1.20
N ARG A 303 4.16 3.21 -1.61
CA ARG A 303 2.88 2.91 -0.94
C ARG A 303 2.94 1.60 -0.16
N SER A 304 4.01 0.82 -0.33
CA SER A 304 4.24 -0.40 0.41
C SER A 304 4.52 -0.09 1.87
N ALA A 305 4.13 -0.99 2.76
CA ALA A 305 4.60 -1.01 4.14
C ALA A 305 6.03 -1.55 4.25
N ILE A 306 6.52 -2.24 3.22
CA ILE A 306 7.88 -2.81 3.19
C ILE A 306 8.90 -1.68 3.09
N GLY A 307 9.95 -1.74 3.92
CA GLY A 307 11.09 -0.81 3.91
C GLY A 307 11.98 -0.90 2.65
N ALA A 308 11.44 -0.63 1.47
CA ALA A 308 12.20 -0.65 0.23
C ALA A 308 13.21 0.52 0.14
N ASP A 309 14.43 0.23 -0.35
CA ASP A 309 15.43 1.26 -0.64
C ASP A 309 15.05 2.05 -1.90
N ILE A 310 14.17 3.05 -1.72
CA ILE A 310 13.68 3.92 -2.80
C ILE A 310 14.84 4.63 -3.50
N GLY A 311 15.95 4.93 -2.80
CA GLY A 311 17.12 5.57 -3.39
C GLY A 311 17.78 4.69 -4.45
N ARG A 312 17.95 3.39 -4.18
CA ARG A 312 18.43 2.42 -5.18
C ARG A 312 17.46 2.26 -6.34
N TRP A 313 16.16 2.18 -6.09
CA TRP A 313 15.16 2.11 -7.16
C TRP A 313 15.17 3.35 -8.05
N GLN A 314 15.33 4.54 -7.47
CA GLN A 314 15.50 5.78 -8.23
C GLN A 314 16.79 5.79 -9.07
N ALA A 315 17.89 5.21 -8.56
CA ALA A 315 19.15 5.12 -9.30
C ALA A 315 19.06 4.20 -10.52
N VAL A 316 18.32 3.08 -10.41
CA VAL A 316 18.12 2.11 -11.51
C VAL A 316 16.98 2.52 -12.46
N ARG A 317 16.15 3.48 -12.05
CA ARG A 317 15.00 4.01 -12.80
C ARG A 317 15.31 4.32 -14.28
N PRO A 318 16.41 4.98 -14.67
CA PRO A 318 16.69 5.26 -16.08
C PRO A 318 16.83 4.00 -16.95
N VAL A 319 17.30 2.89 -16.37
CA VAL A 319 17.42 1.60 -17.07
C VAL A 319 16.05 0.93 -17.20
N LEU A 320 15.29 0.88 -16.11
CA LEU A 320 13.95 0.27 -16.09
C LEU A 320 12.96 1.04 -16.97
N ASN A 321 13.08 2.36 -17.02
CA ASN A 321 12.21 3.24 -17.81
C ASN A 321 12.37 3.06 -19.34
N ALA A 322 13.28 2.19 -19.80
CA ALA A 322 13.26 1.69 -21.17
C ALA A 322 12.00 0.87 -21.50
N ILE A 323 11.37 0.28 -20.48
CA ILE A 323 10.13 -0.48 -20.59
C ILE A 323 8.96 0.41 -20.17
N LYS A 324 7.88 0.38 -20.98
CA LYS A 324 6.62 1.03 -20.66
C LYS A 324 5.59 -0.02 -20.25
N LEU A 325 4.85 0.30 -19.20
CA LEU A 325 3.69 -0.43 -18.73
C LEU A 325 2.41 0.33 -19.04
N ALA A 326 1.37 -0.43 -19.38
CA ALA A 326 0.02 0.06 -19.53
C ALA A 326 -0.97 -1.03 -19.11
N GLY A 327 -1.93 -0.70 -18.27
CA GLY A 327 -2.87 -1.66 -17.71
C GLY A 327 -3.79 -1.00 -16.68
N TYR A 328 -4.45 -1.82 -15.88
CA TYR A 328 -5.26 -1.36 -14.76
C TYR A 328 -5.09 -2.29 -13.57
N ILE A 329 -5.47 -1.80 -12.39
CA ILE A 329 -5.54 -2.56 -11.14
C ILE A 329 -6.95 -2.37 -10.60
N ASP A 330 -7.64 -3.46 -10.31
CA ASP A 330 -9.01 -3.48 -9.76
C ASP A 330 -9.17 -4.48 -8.60
N ASP A 331 -8.07 -5.07 -8.12
CA ASP A 331 -8.07 -5.92 -6.93
C ASP A 331 -7.85 -5.07 -5.66
N PRO A 332 -8.83 -5.01 -4.73
CA PRO A 332 -8.75 -4.19 -3.53
C PRO A 332 -7.91 -4.84 -2.42
N ASP A 333 -7.62 -6.14 -2.52
CA ASP A 333 -6.81 -6.90 -1.55
C ASP A 333 -5.34 -6.96 -1.97
N LEU A 334 -5.02 -6.49 -3.18
CA LEU A 334 -3.66 -6.55 -3.71
C LEU A 334 -2.73 -5.53 -3.05
N SER A 335 -1.66 -6.05 -2.45
CA SER A 335 -0.59 -5.24 -1.87
C SER A 335 0.34 -4.68 -2.97
N PRO A 336 0.98 -3.51 -2.73
CA PRO A 336 1.98 -2.97 -3.64
C PRO A 336 3.10 -3.95 -3.99
N TRP A 337 3.61 -4.69 -3.00
CA TRP A 337 4.67 -5.67 -3.25
C TRP A 337 4.20 -6.88 -4.04
N ASP A 338 3.04 -7.46 -3.70
CA ASP A 338 2.51 -8.62 -4.42
C ASP A 338 2.25 -8.28 -5.89
N TRP A 339 1.67 -7.11 -6.17
CA TRP A 339 1.48 -6.63 -7.54
C TRP A 339 2.80 -6.50 -8.30
N ILE A 340 3.82 -5.89 -7.69
CA ILE A 340 5.13 -5.77 -8.35
C ILE A 340 5.69 -7.16 -8.64
N ARG A 341 5.71 -8.04 -7.64
CA ARG A 341 6.28 -9.38 -7.73
C ARG A 341 5.59 -10.24 -8.78
N ASP A 342 4.26 -10.24 -8.79
CA ASP A 342 3.46 -11.21 -9.54
C ASP A 342 3.05 -10.68 -10.92
N GLU A 343 2.88 -9.37 -11.10
CA GLU A 343 2.40 -8.77 -12.35
C GLU A 343 3.46 -7.95 -13.09
N VAL A 344 4.39 -7.31 -12.37
CA VAL A 344 5.33 -6.35 -12.98
C VAL A 344 6.69 -6.98 -13.28
N LEU A 345 7.34 -7.61 -12.29
CA LEU A 345 8.66 -8.20 -12.45
C LEU A 345 8.70 -9.32 -13.53
N PRO A 346 7.65 -10.15 -13.71
CA PRO A 346 7.65 -11.17 -14.76
C PRO A 346 7.65 -10.60 -16.18
N LEU A 347 7.27 -9.33 -16.35
CA LEU A 347 7.34 -8.63 -17.64
C LEU A 347 8.74 -8.15 -17.98
N MET A 348 9.66 -8.14 -17.00
CA MET A 348 11.05 -7.79 -17.24
C MET A 348 11.76 -8.96 -17.92
N PRO A 349 12.51 -8.72 -19.02
CA PRO A 349 13.37 -9.73 -19.61
C PRO A 349 14.58 -9.97 -18.69
N LEU A 350 14.39 -10.76 -17.64
CA LEU A 350 15.43 -11.19 -16.74
C LEU A 350 16.04 -12.49 -17.28
N GLU A 351 17.34 -12.47 -17.59
CA GLU A 351 18.13 -13.68 -17.82
C GLU A 351 18.91 -13.99 -16.55
N VAL A 352 18.62 -15.13 -15.92
CA VAL A 352 19.41 -15.61 -14.78
C VAL A 352 20.64 -16.29 -15.34
N GLN A 353 21.76 -15.59 -15.36
CA GLN A 353 23.04 -16.15 -15.74
C GLN A 353 23.70 -16.77 -14.51
N SER A 354 23.81 -18.10 -14.46
CA SER A 354 24.66 -18.76 -13.47
C SER A 354 26.12 -18.43 -13.79
N SER A 355 26.80 -17.66 -12.94
CA SER A 355 28.25 -17.56 -13.02
C SER A 355 28.85 -18.88 -12.55
N PRO A 356 29.84 -19.47 -13.27
CA PRO A 356 30.74 -20.41 -12.63
C PRO A 356 31.57 -19.64 -11.58
N GLU A 357 31.76 -20.25 -10.41
CA GLU A 357 32.68 -19.76 -9.37
C GLU A 357 34.11 -19.60 -9.87
#